data_AF-B2VGN1-F1
#
_entry.id   AF-B2VGN1-F1
#
_cell.length_a   1.000
_cell.length_b   1.000
_cell.length_c   1.000
_cell.angle_alpha   90.00
_cell.angle_beta   90.00
_cell.angle_gamma   90.00
#
_symmetry.space_group_name_H-M   'P 1'
#
loop_
_entity.id
_entity.type
_entity.pdbx_description
1 polymer ?
#
loop_
_entity_poly.entity_id
_entity_poly.type
_entity_poly.pdbx_seq_one_letter_code
_entity_poly.pdbx_strand_id
1 'polypeptide(L)'
;MFKKTLLTGFVSLTVLSANSVYAAQQNSIRFKGEVSAQTCNVSINDSTSAAPVVLLQTAKVSDLSTTGNTSTPTTFSMKLTGCTDPKTADQDIKMHFASSNVDASGNLKNIATSSPANNVAIQLLDPDNNVIDLKSGEAFAKAFSLKTGETSGEAQYTARYIATGGAATAGKVEATVQYSISYL
;
A
#
# COMPACT_ATOMS: atom_id res chain seq x y z
N MET A 1 -83.08 18.96 -22.38
CA MET A 1 -81.66 18.96 -21.97
C MET A 1 -81.16 17.52 -21.95
N PHE A 2 -80.60 17.07 -23.06
CA PHE A 2 -80.08 15.71 -23.25
C PHE A 2 -79.09 15.73 -24.42
N LYS A 3 -78.05 14.89 -24.31
CA LYS A 3 -77.28 14.25 -25.40
C LYS A 3 -76.29 15.14 -26.18
N LYS A 4 -74.98 14.85 -26.09
CA LYS A 4 -74.18 13.79 -26.77
C LYS A 4 -73.85 14.16 -28.22
N THR A 5 -72.56 14.31 -28.53
CA THR A 5 -71.80 13.73 -29.69
C THR A 5 -70.37 14.30 -29.64
N LEU A 6 -69.32 13.48 -29.37
CA LEU A 6 -68.54 12.60 -30.26
C LEU A 6 -67.76 13.35 -31.36
N LEU A 7 -66.43 13.17 -31.40
CA LEU A 7 -65.60 12.86 -32.59
C LEU A 7 -64.10 12.84 -32.16
N THR A 8 -63.46 11.66 -32.05
CA THR A 8 -62.45 11.09 -32.98
C THR A 8 -61.16 11.90 -33.18
N GLY A 9 -60.00 11.33 -32.80
CA GLY A 9 -58.72 11.81 -33.34
C GLY A 9 -57.43 11.25 -32.70
N PHE A 10 -56.75 10.41 -33.49
CA PHE A 10 -55.30 10.12 -33.48
C PHE A 10 -54.68 9.21 -32.43
N VAL A 11 -54.48 7.95 -32.86
CA VAL A 11 -53.37 7.08 -32.48
C VAL A 11 -52.05 7.77 -32.83
N SER A 12 -51.17 7.94 -31.85
CA SER A 12 -49.73 8.03 -32.10
C SER A 12 -49.01 7.17 -31.07
N LEU A 13 -48.63 5.97 -31.51
CA LEU A 13 -47.86 5.02 -30.73
C LEU A 13 -46.40 5.49 -30.78
N THR A 14 -46.00 6.33 -29.81
CA THR A 14 -44.60 6.73 -29.66
C THR A 14 -43.79 5.52 -29.25
N VAL A 15 -42.95 5.04 -30.18
CA VAL A 15 -41.97 3.98 -29.97
C VAL A 15 -40.97 4.49 -28.93
N LEU A 16 -41.08 4.02 -27.69
CA LEU A 16 -40.02 4.22 -26.69
C LEU A 16 -38.81 3.38 -27.15
N SER A 17 -37.87 4.04 -27.83
CA SER A 17 -36.53 3.51 -28.05
C SER A 17 -35.88 3.27 -26.70
N ALA A 18 -35.88 2.02 -26.24
CA ALA A 18 -35.07 1.59 -25.12
C ALA A 18 -33.60 1.75 -25.53
N ASN A 19 -32.98 2.85 -25.10
CA ASN A 19 -31.53 2.99 -25.13
C ASN A 19 -30.97 1.93 -24.18
N SER A 20 -30.56 0.79 -24.70
CA SER A 20 -29.68 -0.12 -23.99
C SER A 20 -28.33 0.57 -23.85
N VAL A 21 -28.18 1.34 -22.76
CA VAL A 21 -26.85 1.73 -22.28
C VAL A 21 -26.18 0.45 -21.83
N TYR A 22 -25.47 -0.19 -22.75
CA TYR A 22 -24.50 -1.22 -22.40
C TYR A 22 -23.42 -0.54 -21.57
N ALA A 23 -23.52 -0.66 -20.25
CA ALA A 23 -22.39 -0.46 -19.37
C ALA A 23 -21.30 -1.42 -19.87
N ALA A 24 -20.23 -0.89 -20.46
CA ALA A 24 -19.04 -1.66 -20.76
C ALA A 24 -18.55 -2.24 -19.44
N GLN A 25 -18.87 -3.52 -19.18
CA GLN A 25 -18.23 -4.25 -18.10
C GLN A 25 -16.74 -4.22 -18.44
N GLN A 26 -15.97 -3.45 -17.68
CA GLN A 26 -14.50 -3.46 -17.76
C GLN A 26 -14.00 -4.78 -17.19
N ASN A 27 -14.31 -5.88 -17.88
CA ASN A 27 -13.79 -7.22 -17.60
C ASN A 27 -12.38 -7.32 -18.19
N SER A 28 -11.48 -6.42 -17.77
CA SER A 28 -10.09 -6.39 -18.22
C SER A 28 -9.17 -6.86 -17.11
N ILE A 29 -8.34 -7.86 -17.42
CA ILE A 29 -7.21 -8.25 -16.58
C ILE A 29 -5.99 -7.45 -17.04
N ARG A 30 -5.39 -6.66 -16.14
CA ARG A 30 -4.17 -5.89 -16.40
C ARG A 30 -3.01 -6.49 -15.63
N PHE A 31 -1.99 -6.94 -16.34
CA PHE A 31 -0.72 -7.38 -15.76
C PHE A 31 0.29 -6.23 -15.85
N LYS A 32 0.88 -5.87 -14.72
CA LYS A 32 1.95 -4.87 -14.62
C LYS A 32 3.14 -5.56 -13.96
N GLY A 33 4.32 -5.44 -14.54
CA GLY A 33 5.54 -6.03 -14.04
C GLY A 33 6.76 -5.36 -14.67
N GLU A 34 7.93 -5.64 -14.12
CA GLU A 34 9.21 -5.10 -14.56
C GLU A 34 10.15 -6.27 -14.86
N VAL A 35 10.93 -6.16 -15.94
CA VAL A 35 12.03 -7.07 -16.26
C VAL A 35 13.30 -6.23 -16.23
N SER A 36 14.15 -6.46 -15.24
CA SER A 36 15.42 -5.74 -15.09
C SER A 36 16.60 -6.67 -15.34
N ALA A 37 17.65 -6.13 -15.96
CA ALA A 37 18.94 -6.82 -16.08
C ALA A 37 19.75 -6.75 -14.76
N GLN A 38 19.31 -5.93 -13.79
CA GLN A 38 19.93 -5.81 -12.48
C GLN A 38 19.55 -7.00 -11.59
N THR A 39 20.56 -7.72 -11.12
CA THR A 39 20.41 -8.72 -10.07
C THR A 39 21.13 -8.22 -8.83
N CYS A 40 20.39 -7.90 -7.77
CA CYS A 40 20.96 -7.62 -6.46
C CYS A 40 20.49 -8.68 -5.45
N ASN A 41 21.36 -9.05 -4.53
CA ASN A 41 20.97 -9.77 -3.32
C ASN A 41 20.38 -8.77 -2.34
N VAL A 42 19.20 -9.09 -1.80
CA VAL A 42 18.46 -8.25 -0.87
C VAL A 42 18.63 -8.79 0.53
N SER A 43 18.87 -7.91 1.49
CA SER A 43 18.71 -8.23 2.91
C SER A 43 17.91 -7.15 3.64
N ILE A 44 17.16 -7.57 4.66
CA ILE A 44 16.45 -6.70 5.59
C ILE A 44 17.07 -6.91 6.98
N ASN A 45 17.62 -5.87 7.60
CA ASN A 45 18.41 -5.99 8.84
C ASN A 45 19.47 -7.12 8.74
N ASP A 46 20.20 -7.14 7.62
CA ASP A 46 21.20 -8.17 7.26
C ASP A 46 20.65 -9.61 7.11
N SER A 47 19.35 -9.84 7.29
CA SER A 47 18.72 -11.13 7.01
C SER A 47 18.41 -11.31 5.53
N THR A 48 18.86 -12.41 4.95
CA THR A 48 18.50 -12.86 3.59
C THR A 48 17.32 -13.83 3.58
N SER A 49 16.58 -13.93 4.68
CA SER A 49 15.36 -14.73 4.78
C SER A 49 14.33 -14.26 3.76
N ALA A 50 13.56 -15.20 3.19
CA ALA A 50 12.40 -14.88 2.35
C ALA A 50 11.25 -14.22 3.14
N ALA A 51 11.28 -14.34 4.48
CA ALA A 51 10.33 -13.71 5.39
C ALA A 51 11.12 -13.07 6.55
N PRO A 52 11.77 -11.91 6.32
CA PRO A 52 12.49 -11.22 7.38
C PRO A 52 11.51 -10.65 8.41
N VAL A 53 11.91 -10.61 9.67
CA VAL A 53 11.08 -10.10 10.77
C VAL A 53 11.73 -8.85 11.34
N VAL A 54 10.96 -7.75 11.34
CA VAL A 54 11.34 -6.50 12.03
C VAL A 54 10.61 -6.48 13.38
N LEU A 55 11.36 -6.59 14.47
CA LEU A 55 10.81 -6.56 15.83
C LEU A 55 10.65 -5.10 16.28
N LEU A 56 9.40 -4.67 16.46
CA LEU A 56 9.09 -3.37 17.04
C LEU A 56 9.22 -3.42 18.57
N GLN A 57 9.63 -2.31 19.17
CA GLN A 57 9.67 -2.16 20.63
C GLN A 57 8.27 -2.07 21.22
N THR A 58 8.07 -2.60 22.43
CA THR A 58 6.79 -2.47 23.15
C THR A 58 6.41 -1.00 23.36
N ALA A 59 5.27 -0.59 22.81
CA ALA A 59 4.70 0.74 23.02
C ALA A 59 3.84 0.82 24.29
N LYS A 60 3.76 2.00 24.91
CA LYS A 60 2.81 2.25 25.99
C LYS A 60 1.46 2.65 25.40
N VAL A 61 0.37 2.18 26.00
CA VAL A 61 -0.99 2.58 25.60
C VAL A 61 -1.18 4.11 25.72
N SER A 62 -0.51 4.76 26.68
CA SER A 62 -0.53 6.22 26.84
C SER A 62 -0.07 6.97 25.59
N ASP A 63 0.89 6.40 24.87
CA ASP A 63 1.49 7.00 23.68
C ASP A 63 0.56 6.87 22.47
N LEU A 64 -0.49 6.05 22.57
CA LEU A 64 -1.45 5.71 21.51
C LEU A 64 -2.90 6.03 21.96
N SER A 65 -3.06 7.09 22.76
CA SER A 65 -4.33 7.47 23.40
C SER A 65 -5.35 8.14 22.48
N THR A 66 -4.94 8.71 21.36
CA THR A 66 -5.83 9.34 20.38
C THR A 66 -5.41 8.99 18.96
N THR A 67 -6.37 8.92 18.04
CA THR A 67 -6.12 8.68 16.61
C THR A 67 -4.99 9.55 16.08
N GLY A 68 -4.04 8.94 15.37
CA GLY A 68 -2.89 9.63 14.79
C GLY A 68 -1.68 9.73 15.72
N ASN A 69 -1.82 9.46 17.03
CA ASN A 69 -0.65 9.34 17.91
C ASN A 69 0.18 8.12 17.52
N THR A 70 1.49 8.21 17.71
CA THR A 70 2.43 7.17 17.29
C THR A 70 3.37 6.78 18.42
N SER A 71 3.79 5.51 18.42
CA SER A 71 4.83 5.04 19.33
C SER A 71 6.21 5.57 18.98
N THR A 72 7.19 5.26 19.83
CA THR A 72 8.61 5.29 19.44
C THR A 72 8.82 4.52 18.13
N PRO A 73 9.52 5.09 17.16
CA PRO A 73 9.82 4.43 15.90
C PRO A 73 10.86 3.31 16.05
N THR A 74 10.77 2.30 15.19
CA THR A 74 11.80 1.27 14.98
C THR A 74 12.32 1.40 13.55
N THR A 75 13.62 1.65 13.40
CA THR A 75 14.27 1.68 12.08
C THR A 75 14.66 0.28 11.64
N PHE A 76 14.61 0.02 10.34
CA PHE A 76 15.13 -1.19 9.74
C PHE A 76 15.81 -0.87 8.40
N SER A 77 16.86 -1.62 8.09
CA SER A 77 17.61 -1.45 6.85
C SER A 77 17.08 -2.34 5.75
N MET A 78 17.10 -1.81 4.53
CA MET A 78 17.06 -2.60 3.30
C MET A 78 18.40 -2.38 2.60
N LYS A 79 19.11 -3.48 2.34
CA LYS A 79 20.43 -3.46 1.72
C LYS A 79 20.45 -4.29 0.46
N LEU A 80 21.07 -3.74 -0.58
CA LEU A 80 21.37 -4.44 -1.81
C LEU A 80 22.87 -4.67 -1.93
N THR A 81 23.25 -5.87 -2.35
CA THR A 81 24.65 -6.24 -2.60
C THR A 81 24.78 -7.06 -3.88
N GLY A 82 25.97 -7.05 -4.49
CA GLY A 82 26.23 -7.80 -5.72
C GLY A 82 25.41 -7.29 -6.92
N CYS A 83 24.98 -6.03 -6.87
CA CYS A 83 24.29 -5.38 -7.98
C CYS A 83 25.21 -5.27 -9.20
N THR A 84 24.62 -5.28 -10.39
CA THR A 84 25.37 -4.98 -11.60
C THR A 84 25.72 -3.50 -11.60
N ASP A 85 27.00 -3.20 -11.69
CA ASP A 85 27.50 -1.82 -11.70
C ASP A 85 26.85 -1.01 -12.85
N PRO A 86 26.13 0.09 -12.55
CA PRO A 86 25.56 0.95 -13.56
C PRO A 86 26.67 1.71 -14.32
N LYS A 87 26.77 1.52 -15.64
CA LYS A 87 27.93 1.98 -16.43
C LYS A 87 27.83 3.40 -17.00
N THR A 88 26.62 3.91 -17.20
CA THR A 88 26.37 5.11 -18.00
C THR A 88 25.73 6.26 -17.23
N ALA A 89 24.94 5.94 -16.22
CA ALA A 89 24.24 6.89 -15.36
C ALA A 89 23.94 6.19 -14.03
N ASP A 90 23.73 6.97 -12.98
CA ASP A 90 23.28 6.44 -11.69
C ASP A 90 21.93 5.74 -11.85
N GLN A 91 21.75 4.63 -11.14
CA GLN A 91 20.54 3.81 -11.18
C GLN A 91 19.70 4.11 -9.95
N ASP A 92 18.47 4.59 -10.14
CA ASP A 92 17.57 4.84 -9.04
C ASP A 92 16.92 3.52 -8.57
N ILE A 93 16.92 3.30 -7.26
CA ILE A 93 16.30 2.14 -6.63
C ILE A 93 15.08 2.59 -5.84
N LYS A 94 13.96 1.90 -6.04
CA LYS A 94 12.74 2.06 -5.24
C LYS A 94 12.28 0.74 -4.67
N MET A 95 11.71 0.80 -3.47
CA MET A 95 10.98 -0.32 -2.89
C MET A 95 9.52 -0.21 -3.28
N HIS A 96 8.95 -1.29 -3.76
CA HIS A 96 7.53 -1.43 -3.97
C HIS A 96 6.95 -2.26 -2.83
N PHE A 97 6.05 -1.67 -2.05
CA PHE A 97 5.36 -2.34 -0.96
C PHE A 97 3.92 -2.63 -1.35
N ALA A 98 3.43 -3.83 -1.06
CA ALA A 98 2.05 -4.22 -1.33
C ALA A 98 1.45 -5.01 -0.17
N SER A 99 0.19 -4.76 0.17
CA SER A 99 -0.54 -5.50 1.19
C SER A 99 -2.05 -5.47 0.94
N SER A 100 -2.73 -6.57 1.24
CA SER A 100 -4.19 -6.64 1.26
C SER A 100 -4.79 -6.26 2.62
N ASN A 101 -3.97 -6.16 3.67
CA ASN A 101 -4.40 -5.87 5.04
C ASN A 101 -4.05 -4.42 5.42
N VAL A 102 -4.72 -3.47 4.77
CA VAL A 102 -4.49 -2.03 4.96
C VAL A 102 -5.72 -1.35 5.55
N ASP A 103 -5.53 -0.38 6.44
CA ASP A 103 -6.58 0.46 7.01
C ASP A 103 -7.00 1.60 6.07
N ALA A 104 -8.07 2.31 6.42
CA ALA A 104 -8.57 3.42 5.60
C ALA A 104 -7.60 4.61 5.51
N SER A 105 -6.60 4.66 6.38
CA SER A 105 -5.56 5.69 6.43
C SER A 105 -4.27 5.27 5.70
N GLY A 106 -4.21 4.06 5.14
CA GLY A 106 -3.06 3.57 4.37
C GLY A 106 -2.01 2.85 5.20
N ASN A 107 -2.28 2.54 6.47
CA ASN A 107 -1.35 1.82 7.34
C ASN A 107 -1.67 0.32 7.35
N LEU A 108 -0.68 -0.51 7.72
CA LEU A 108 -0.85 -1.95 7.82
C LEU A 108 -1.72 -2.30 9.05
N LYS A 109 -2.83 -2.99 8.82
CA LYS A 109 -3.74 -3.44 9.90
C LYS A 109 -3.05 -4.43 10.83
N ASN A 110 -3.42 -4.37 12.11
CA ASN A 110 -3.12 -5.44 13.03
C ASN A 110 -3.90 -6.71 12.64
N ILE A 111 -3.19 -7.79 12.32
CA ILE A 111 -3.72 -9.12 12.00
C ILE A 111 -3.46 -10.16 13.10
N ALA A 112 -2.93 -9.73 14.26
CA ALA A 112 -2.69 -10.64 15.37
C ALA A 112 -3.99 -11.35 15.79
N THR A 113 -3.93 -12.66 16.00
CA THR A 113 -5.09 -13.47 16.42
C THR A 113 -5.10 -13.77 17.91
N SER A 114 -3.92 -13.76 18.55
CA SER A 114 -3.74 -14.05 19.97
C SER A 114 -3.66 -12.75 20.77
N SER A 115 -4.68 -12.46 21.57
CA SER A 115 -4.75 -11.26 22.43
C SER A 115 -4.49 -9.94 21.67
N PRO A 116 -5.20 -9.65 20.58
CA PRO A 116 -4.91 -8.50 19.73
C PRO A 116 -5.14 -7.16 20.43
N ALA A 117 -4.23 -6.21 20.18
CA ALA A 117 -4.49 -4.81 20.45
C ALA A 117 -5.51 -4.26 19.44
N ASN A 118 -6.48 -3.49 19.92
CA ASN A 118 -7.46 -2.80 19.09
C ASN A 118 -7.01 -1.36 18.83
N ASN A 119 -7.56 -0.72 17.80
CA ASN A 119 -7.31 0.68 17.44
C ASN A 119 -5.82 0.99 17.23
N VAL A 120 -5.07 0.03 16.68
CA VAL A 120 -3.66 0.19 16.36
C VAL A 120 -3.33 -0.44 15.02
N ALA A 121 -2.48 0.24 14.25
CA ALA A 121 -1.91 -0.21 12.99
C ALA A 121 -0.38 0.01 13.00
N ILE A 122 0.31 -0.51 11.99
CA ILE A 122 1.73 -0.23 11.74
C ILE A 122 1.83 0.75 10.57
N GLN A 123 2.43 1.90 10.82
CA GLN A 123 2.78 2.88 9.80
C GLN A 123 4.22 2.69 9.35
N LEU A 124 4.42 2.65 8.03
CA LEU A 124 5.74 2.62 7.41
C LEU A 124 6.12 4.01 6.90
N LEU A 125 7.40 4.35 7.02
CA LEU A 125 7.97 5.58 6.52
C LEU A 125 9.21 5.27 5.67
N ASP A 126 9.38 6.05 4.62
CA ASP A 126 10.55 6.00 3.73
C ASP A 126 11.78 6.66 4.39
N PRO A 127 12.96 6.64 3.74
CA PRO A 127 14.19 7.24 4.28
C PRO A 127 14.13 8.74 4.53
N ASP A 128 13.20 9.45 3.90
CA ASP A 128 12.98 10.89 4.09
C ASP A 128 11.90 11.15 5.17
N ASN A 129 11.42 10.11 5.86
CA ASN A 129 10.32 10.12 6.83
C ASN A 129 8.94 10.47 6.23
N ASN A 130 8.74 10.26 4.93
CA ASN A 130 7.42 10.35 4.34
C ASN A 130 6.63 9.08 4.63
N VAL A 131 5.33 9.22 4.90
CA VAL A 131 4.44 8.07 5.08
C VAL A 131 4.31 7.31 3.77
N ILE A 132 4.51 5.99 3.83
CA ILE A 132 4.22 5.08 2.71
C ILE A 132 2.73 4.75 2.76
N ASP A 133 1.93 5.48 1.98
CA ASP A 133 0.47 5.33 1.94
C ASP A 133 0.05 4.14 1.07
N LEU A 134 -0.43 3.06 1.71
CA LEU A 134 -0.87 1.83 1.05
C LEU A 134 -2.38 1.79 0.75
N LYS A 135 -3.13 2.90 0.78
CA LYS A 135 -4.59 2.89 0.54
C LYS A 135 -5.01 2.23 -0.77
N SER A 136 -4.17 2.31 -1.81
CA SER A 136 -4.38 1.64 -3.10
C SER A 136 -4.04 0.14 -3.09
N GLY A 137 -3.58 -0.40 -1.95
CA GLY A 137 -3.06 -1.76 -1.80
C GLY A 137 -1.56 -1.88 -2.09
N GLU A 138 -0.95 -0.86 -2.71
CA GLU A 138 0.47 -0.83 -3.05
C GLU A 138 1.00 0.62 -3.07
N ALA A 139 2.32 0.77 -2.85
CA ALA A 139 3.03 2.04 -2.93
C ALA A 139 4.50 1.85 -3.31
N PHE A 140 5.05 2.83 -4.04
CA PHE A 140 6.49 2.93 -4.29
C PHE A 140 7.11 3.90 -3.29
N ALA A 141 8.14 3.45 -2.58
CA ALA A 141 8.92 4.25 -1.65
C ALA A 141 10.34 4.45 -2.20
N LYS A 142 10.89 5.63 -1.94
CA LYS A 142 12.29 5.93 -2.24
C LYS A 142 13.19 4.99 -1.45
N ALA A 143 14.25 4.48 -2.09
CA ALA A 143 15.36 3.84 -1.40
C ALA A 143 16.62 4.71 -1.51
N PHE A 144 17.47 4.43 -2.50
CA PHE A 144 18.73 5.11 -2.76
C PHE A 144 19.03 5.05 -4.27
N SER A 145 20.08 5.74 -4.70
CA SER A 145 20.61 5.63 -6.05
C SER A 145 21.96 4.90 -5.99
N LEU A 146 22.14 3.87 -6.82
CA LEU A 146 23.46 3.28 -7.04
C LEU A 146 24.21 4.17 -8.00
N LYS A 147 25.33 4.73 -7.54
CA LYS A 147 26.18 5.56 -8.41
C LYS A 147 26.95 4.69 -9.40
N THR A 148 27.39 5.32 -10.47
CA THR A 148 28.34 4.68 -11.40
C THR A 148 29.54 4.11 -10.64
N GLY A 149 29.81 2.81 -10.81
CA GLY A 149 30.86 2.07 -10.12
C GLY A 149 30.40 1.31 -8.86
N GLU A 150 29.20 1.58 -8.34
CA GLU A 150 28.70 0.96 -7.10
C GLU A 150 27.98 -0.36 -7.37
N THR A 151 28.20 -1.34 -6.50
CA THR A 151 27.57 -2.67 -6.56
C THR A 151 26.74 -3.00 -5.32
N SER A 152 26.55 -2.01 -4.44
CA SER A 152 25.80 -2.14 -3.21
C SER A 152 25.28 -0.79 -2.73
N GLY A 153 24.16 -0.81 -2.02
CA GLY A 153 23.61 0.37 -1.36
C GLY A 153 22.63 -0.03 -0.27
N GLU A 154 22.21 0.95 0.52
CA GLU A 154 21.36 0.73 1.68
C GLU A 154 20.39 1.91 1.85
N ALA A 155 19.16 1.60 2.26
CA ALA A 155 18.17 2.58 2.70
C ALA A 155 17.61 2.21 4.06
N GLN A 156 17.44 3.21 4.92
CA GLN A 156 16.84 3.06 6.24
C GLN A 156 15.36 3.44 6.18
N TYR A 157 14.50 2.49 6.53
CA TYR A 157 13.07 2.69 6.66
C TYR A 157 12.68 2.73 8.12
N THR A 158 11.48 3.23 8.40
CA THR A 158 10.95 3.27 9.76
C THR A 158 9.59 2.61 9.84
N ALA A 159 9.36 1.81 10.88
CA ALA A 159 8.07 1.29 11.28
C ALA A 159 7.69 1.85 12.66
N ARG A 160 6.43 2.22 12.85
CA ARG A 160 5.91 2.65 14.16
C ARG A 160 4.46 2.23 14.33
N TYR A 161 4.02 2.03 15.56
CA TYR A 161 2.59 1.89 15.83
C TYR A 161 1.91 3.24 15.66
N ILE A 162 0.68 3.22 15.14
CA ILE A 162 -0.19 4.39 15.04
C ILE A 162 -1.57 4.03 15.58
N ALA A 163 -2.14 4.90 16.41
CA ALA A 163 -3.48 4.75 16.94
C ALA A 163 -4.52 5.03 15.84
N THR A 164 -5.49 4.14 15.67
CA THR A 164 -6.49 4.19 14.61
C THR A 164 -7.90 4.17 15.20
N GLY A 165 -8.69 5.22 14.95
CA GLY A 165 -10.09 5.24 15.37
C GLY A 165 -10.33 5.36 16.88
N GLY A 166 -9.35 5.81 17.66
CA GLY A 166 -9.48 6.07 19.09
C GLY A 166 -8.23 5.69 19.88
N ALA A 167 -8.39 5.51 21.19
CA ALA A 167 -7.34 4.99 22.06
C ALA A 167 -7.07 3.51 21.74
N ALA A 168 -5.80 3.15 21.60
CA ALA A 168 -5.36 1.77 21.46
C ALA A 168 -5.60 0.96 22.75
N THR A 169 -5.82 -0.36 22.62
CA THR A 169 -5.83 -1.28 23.77
C THR A 169 -4.51 -2.01 23.89
N ALA A 170 -4.17 -2.50 25.08
CA ALA A 170 -3.05 -3.42 25.24
C ALA A 170 -3.31 -4.73 24.49
N GLY A 171 -2.26 -5.32 23.92
CA GLY A 171 -2.35 -6.56 23.18
C GLY A 171 -1.21 -6.73 22.18
N LYS A 172 -1.25 -7.82 21.42
CA LYS A 172 -0.28 -8.11 20.37
C LYS A 172 -0.62 -7.35 19.09
N VAL A 173 0.43 -6.99 18.36
CA VAL A 173 0.34 -6.44 17.01
C VAL A 173 1.20 -7.27 16.09
N GLU A 174 0.61 -7.66 14.96
CA GLU A 174 1.28 -8.35 13.87
C GLU A 174 0.78 -7.74 12.56
N ALA A 175 1.66 -7.56 11.59
CA ALA A 175 1.29 -7.09 10.25
C ALA A 175 2.25 -7.64 9.22
N THR A 176 1.78 -7.73 7.98
CA THR A 176 2.57 -8.22 6.84
C THR A 176 2.48 -7.26 5.66
N VAL A 177 3.60 -7.12 4.97
CA VAL A 177 3.73 -6.39 3.72
C VAL A 177 4.63 -7.19 2.80
N GLN A 178 4.23 -7.32 1.54
CA GLN A 178 5.07 -7.86 0.49
C GLN A 178 5.95 -6.74 -0.05
N TYR A 179 7.17 -7.06 -0.46
CA TYR A 179 8.05 -6.09 -1.07
C TYR A 179 8.68 -6.63 -2.35
N SER A 180 8.95 -5.73 -3.28
CA SER A 180 9.80 -5.95 -4.44
C SER A 180 10.66 -4.72 -4.71
N ILE A 181 11.67 -4.85 -5.56
CA ILE A 181 12.57 -3.77 -5.92
C ILE A 181 12.30 -3.37 -7.36
N SER A 182 12.27 -2.06 -7.60
CA SER A 182 12.29 -1.47 -8.93
C SER A 182 13.61 -0.78 -9.21
N TYR A 183 14.14 -1.00 -10.41
CA TYR A 183 15.40 -0.45 -10.89
C TYR A 183 15.06 0.54 -12.03
N LEU A 184 15.17 1.84 -11.77
CA LEU A 184 14.70 2.93 -12.64
C LEU A 184 15.82 3.66 -13.38
#